data_AF-A0A2X4UG26-F1
#
_entry.id   AF-A0A2X4UG26-F1
#
_cell.length_a   1.000
_cell.length_b   1.000
_cell.length_c   1.000
_cell.angle_alpha   90.00
_cell.angle_beta   90.00
_cell.angle_gamma   90.00
#
_symmetry.space_group_name_H-M   'P 1'
#
loop_
_entity.id
_entity.type
_entity.pdbx_description
1 polymer ?
#
loop_
_entity_poly.entity_id
_entity_poly.type
_entity_poly.pdbx_seq_one_letter_code
_entity_poly.pdbx_strand_id
1 'polypeptide(L)'
;MLPHGYSEAHLGTRAGRRRGPLRLLVRNLRIARFLRAVRSTRLVCLVKCLSMTTSEQPAGFWSYVHADNEAEHGRILRLCNLIEAEYSLITGNEIHMFVDRDDISWGARWRDTIDDALAATTFFIPIVTARYIQRPECRHELIQFSKHAERRGVKELLLPILYSGVPRLEEDAEDEVKAIISSTQYENWTTLRLEEEQSAQYRSAVNKLALRLAEIAEMIADRPEVLDPVPAENTNVDEFADVSPGILDSMAEIEVLFPSWTKTIETLSSDIEALSEPFNRYAPKMQTVGRSASASVKLALARKLAGELNPIADRIVETSTIYTEQALQMDNGISKILLSIAEDPSSTNDDRDFAAFATGIRSLRDSGAQAIASLQRMNEEVKRVASMSRDLRKPLGKIARALQRFMDGQGLFDEWVRRIEEIENAEVAPRRIN
;
A
#
# COMPACT_ATOMS: atom_id res chain seq x y z
N MET A 1 34.82 4.76 -86.34
CA MET A 1 33.48 4.16 -86.17
C MET A 1 32.73 4.96 -85.13
N LEU A 2 31.74 5.75 -85.60
CA LEU A 2 30.56 6.25 -84.86
C LEU A 2 29.57 5.07 -84.63
N PRO A 3 28.43 5.20 -83.89
CA PRO A 3 27.63 6.41 -83.58
C PRO A 3 27.09 6.52 -82.12
N HIS A 4 26.85 7.74 -81.61
CA HIS A 4 25.57 8.51 -81.42
C HIS A 4 24.52 7.90 -80.48
N GLY A 5 23.78 8.65 -79.64
CA GLY A 5 23.61 10.11 -79.43
C GLY A 5 22.90 10.38 -78.08
N TYR A 6 23.18 11.50 -77.37
CA TYR A 6 22.48 12.82 -77.39
C TYR A 6 20.97 12.73 -77.04
N SER A 7 20.35 13.58 -76.22
CA SER A 7 20.57 14.99 -75.82
C SER A 7 19.69 15.30 -74.58
N GLU A 8 20.18 16.04 -73.57
CA GLU A 8 19.82 17.44 -73.23
C GLU A 8 18.44 17.63 -72.55
N ALA A 9 18.18 18.56 -71.63
CA ALA A 9 18.83 19.80 -71.19
C ALA A 9 18.18 20.19 -69.83
N HIS A 10 18.91 20.69 -68.81
CA HIS A 10 19.16 22.12 -68.54
C HIS A 10 17.89 22.93 -68.20
N LEU A 11 17.79 23.89 -67.29
CA LEU A 11 18.62 24.76 -66.42
C LEU A 11 17.56 25.35 -65.44
N GLY A 12 17.81 25.92 -64.27
CA GLY A 12 18.98 26.52 -63.67
C GLY A 12 18.54 27.41 -62.48
N THR A 13 19.43 27.53 -61.50
CA THR A 13 19.92 28.81 -60.94
C THR A 13 18.90 29.90 -60.57
N ARG A 14 18.82 30.30 -59.28
CA ARG A 14 19.62 31.41 -58.68
C ARG A 14 18.93 31.99 -57.43
N ALA A 15 19.72 32.15 -56.37
CA ALA A 15 19.39 32.87 -55.14
C ALA A 15 19.34 34.40 -55.35
N GLY A 16 18.63 35.12 -54.47
CA GLY A 16 18.89 36.55 -54.22
C GLY A 16 17.72 37.41 -53.72
N ARG A 17 17.63 37.56 -52.39
CA ARG A 17 16.89 38.55 -51.58
C ARG A 17 16.65 39.92 -52.26
N ARG A 18 15.46 40.54 -52.01
CA ARG A 18 15.27 41.72 -51.13
C ARG A 18 13.86 42.36 -51.21
N ARG A 19 13.43 42.88 -50.05
CA ARG A 19 12.48 44.00 -49.76
C ARG A 19 10.96 43.72 -49.77
N GLY A 20 10.33 43.89 -48.59
CA GLY A 20 8.94 44.39 -48.46
C GLY A 20 8.87 45.91 -48.73
N PRO A 21 7.75 46.64 -48.49
CA PRO A 21 6.60 46.32 -47.62
C PRO A 21 5.19 46.64 -48.23
N LEU A 22 4.13 46.44 -47.43
CA LEU A 22 2.78 47.03 -47.50
C LEU A 22 1.75 46.54 -48.57
N ARG A 23 0.55 46.22 -48.04
CA ARG A 23 -0.79 46.05 -48.65
C ARG A 23 -1.15 44.68 -49.26
N LEU A 24 -1.96 43.90 -48.53
CA LEU A 24 -3.39 43.82 -48.84
C LEU A 24 -4.19 43.27 -47.64
N LEU A 25 -5.07 44.13 -47.16
CA LEU A 25 -6.07 43.93 -46.13
C LEU A 25 -7.38 43.47 -46.82
N VAL A 26 -8.17 42.67 -46.11
CA VAL A 26 -9.62 42.40 -46.32
C VAL A 26 -10.03 41.52 -47.51
N ARG A 27 -10.17 40.22 -47.23
CA ARG A 27 -11.39 39.49 -47.60
C ARG A 27 -11.58 38.30 -46.66
N ASN A 28 -12.82 38.13 -46.20
CA ASN A 28 -13.34 37.06 -45.34
C ASN A 28 -13.38 37.29 -43.81
N LEU A 29 -13.79 38.49 -43.43
CA LEU A 29 -14.64 38.73 -42.25
C LEU A 29 -16.00 38.02 -42.41
N ARG A 30 -16.08 36.69 -42.24
CA ARG A 30 -17.35 35.96 -42.12
C ARG A 30 -17.37 34.75 -41.16
N ILE A 31 -16.36 34.55 -40.33
CA ILE A 31 -16.38 33.46 -39.31
C ILE A 31 -16.31 34.00 -37.88
N ALA A 32 -15.74 35.20 -37.65
CA ALA A 32 -15.65 35.80 -36.32
C ALA A 32 -16.95 36.43 -35.78
N ARG A 33 -18.08 36.24 -36.48
CA ARG A 33 -19.40 36.78 -36.05
C ARG A 33 -20.39 35.70 -35.62
N PHE A 34 -20.02 34.42 -35.70
CA PHE A 34 -20.83 33.29 -35.20
C PHE A 34 -20.50 32.92 -33.73
N LEU A 35 -19.33 33.32 -33.22
CA LEU A 35 -18.89 33.06 -31.84
C LEU A 35 -19.28 34.16 -30.83
N ARG A 36 -20.30 34.98 -31.11
CA ARG A 36 -20.78 36.01 -30.17
C ARG A 36 -22.28 36.01 -29.90
N ALA A 37 -23.01 34.97 -30.31
CA ALA A 37 -24.46 34.91 -30.16
C ALA A 37 -25.00 33.54 -29.72
N VAL A 38 -24.44 32.93 -28.67
CA VAL A 38 -25.17 31.94 -27.84
C VAL A 38 -24.73 32.11 -26.37
N ARG A 39 -25.04 33.27 -25.77
CA ARG A 39 -25.24 33.34 -24.32
C ARG A 39 -26.69 32.94 -24.05
N SER A 40 -26.95 31.64 -24.00
CA SER A 40 -28.23 31.10 -23.53
C SER A 40 -27.96 30.04 -22.49
N THR A 41 -28.42 30.31 -21.28
CA THR A 41 -28.38 29.49 -20.06
C THR A 41 -29.05 28.11 -20.23
N ARG A 42 -29.56 27.78 -21.42
CA ARG A 42 -30.20 26.49 -21.74
C ARG A 42 -29.28 25.41 -22.31
N LEU A 43 -28.08 25.74 -22.80
CA LEU A 43 -27.16 24.72 -23.33
C LEU A 43 -26.29 24.04 -22.25
N VAL A 44 -26.06 24.73 -21.11
CA VAL A 44 -25.38 24.15 -19.94
C VAL A 44 -26.23 23.01 -19.34
N CYS A 45 -27.55 23.11 -19.40
CA CYS A 45 -28.44 22.06 -18.90
C CYS A 45 -28.49 20.84 -19.83
N LEU A 46 -28.36 21.03 -21.15
CA LEU A 46 -28.45 19.94 -22.13
C LEU A 46 -27.14 19.11 -22.23
N VAL A 47 -25.98 19.75 -22.10
CA VAL A 47 -24.69 19.04 -22.02
C VAL A 47 -24.52 18.33 -20.67
N LYS A 48 -25.04 18.92 -19.59
CA LYS A 48 -25.06 18.27 -18.26
C LYS A 48 -26.02 17.06 -18.18
N CYS A 49 -26.99 16.97 -19.10
CA CYS A 49 -27.92 15.84 -19.19
C CYS A 49 -27.39 14.69 -20.07
N LEU A 50 -26.40 14.94 -20.95
CA LEU A 50 -25.85 13.93 -21.86
C LEU A 50 -24.51 13.30 -21.41
N SER A 51 -23.98 13.71 -20.25
CA SER A 51 -22.83 13.06 -19.57
C SER A 51 -23.24 12.26 -18.33
N MET A 52 -24.54 12.02 -18.11
CA MET A 52 -24.96 11.03 -17.11
C MET A 52 -24.92 9.65 -17.74
N THR A 53 -23.79 8.94 -17.62
CA THR A 53 -23.70 7.45 -17.53
C THR A 53 -22.24 6.97 -17.51
N THR A 54 -21.51 7.35 -16.47
CA THR A 54 -20.54 6.48 -15.79
C THR A 54 -20.57 6.95 -14.36
N SER A 55 -21.33 6.28 -13.51
CA SER A 55 -21.47 6.67 -12.11
C SER A 55 -20.15 6.43 -11.38
N GLU A 56 -19.61 7.49 -10.79
CA GLU A 56 -18.57 7.49 -9.74
C GLU A 56 -19.15 6.82 -8.47
N GLN A 57 -19.38 5.51 -8.52
CA GLN A 57 -19.93 4.77 -7.37
C GLN A 57 -18.84 4.54 -6.33
N PRO A 58 -19.14 4.73 -5.03
CA PRO A 58 -18.19 4.39 -3.99
C PRO A 58 -17.81 2.92 -4.08
N ALA A 59 -16.59 2.62 -3.68
CA ALA A 59 -16.06 1.27 -3.63
C ALA A 59 -15.55 0.96 -2.23
N GLY A 60 -15.36 -0.31 -1.91
CA GLY A 60 -14.73 -0.71 -0.66
C GLY A 60 -13.88 -1.94 -0.83
N PHE A 61 -12.84 -2.06 -0.02
CA PHE A 61 -12.05 -3.28 0.10
C PHE A 61 -12.42 -4.01 1.39
N TRP A 62 -12.83 -5.27 1.26
CA TRP A 62 -13.22 -6.12 2.36
C TRP A 62 -12.06 -7.05 2.72
N SER A 63 -11.24 -6.62 3.69
CA SER A 63 -10.03 -7.33 4.14
C SER A 63 -10.39 -8.30 5.26
N TYR A 64 -10.24 -9.61 5.04
CA TYR A 64 -10.62 -10.64 6.00
C TYR A 64 -9.73 -11.89 5.88
N VAL A 65 -9.78 -12.77 6.89
CA VAL A 65 -9.06 -14.05 6.87
C VAL A 65 -9.99 -15.16 6.39
N HIS A 66 -9.62 -15.84 5.30
CA HIS A 66 -10.38 -16.97 4.73
C HIS A 66 -10.76 -18.04 5.78
N ALA A 67 -9.79 -18.46 6.58
CA ALA A 67 -10.00 -19.46 7.65
C ALA A 67 -10.98 -19.00 8.75
N ASP A 68 -11.21 -17.69 8.92
CA ASP A 68 -12.22 -17.18 9.85
C ASP A 68 -13.60 -17.19 9.21
N ASN A 69 -13.70 -16.85 7.92
CA ASN A 69 -14.95 -16.95 7.18
C ASN A 69 -15.43 -18.40 7.10
N GLU A 70 -14.53 -19.35 6.86
CA GLU A 70 -14.84 -20.79 6.89
C GLU A 70 -15.32 -21.24 8.28
N ALA A 71 -14.63 -20.81 9.35
CA ALA A 71 -15.02 -21.13 10.72
C ALA A 71 -16.41 -20.57 11.09
N GLU A 72 -16.79 -19.46 10.47
CA GLU A 72 -18.12 -18.83 10.61
C GLU A 72 -19.08 -19.25 9.48
N HIS A 73 -18.80 -20.36 8.78
CA HIS A 73 -19.67 -20.93 7.74
C HIS A 73 -20.06 -19.92 6.65
N GLY A 74 -19.12 -19.09 6.20
CA GLY A 74 -19.32 -18.08 5.15
C GLY A 74 -19.96 -16.77 5.62
N ARG A 75 -20.17 -16.60 6.93
CA ARG A 75 -20.92 -15.45 7.48
C ARG A 75 -20.22 -14.12 7.31
N ILE A 76 -18.89 -14.09 7.27
CA ILE A 76 -18.13 -12.85 7.08
C ILE A 76 -18.39 -12.27 5.68
N LEU A 77 -18.44 -13.13 4.66
CA LEU A 77 -18.78 -12.70 3.30
C LEU A 77 -20.27 -12.38 3.15
N ARG A 78 -21.16 -13.13 3.81
CA ARG A 78 -22.58 -12.77 3.82
C ARG A 78 -22.81 -11.40 4.45
N LEU A 79 -22.06 -11.05 5.50
CA LEU A 79 -22.11 -9.71 6.09
C LEU A 79 -21.74 -8.63 5.06
N CYS A 80 -20.67 -8.84 4.28
CA CYS A 80 -20.31 -7.93 3.18
C CYS A 80 -21.49 -7.69 2.24
N ASN A 81 -22.08 -8.77 1.72
CA ASN A 81 -23.22 -8.70 0.80
C ASN A 81 -24.45 -8.01 1.42
N LEU A 82 -24.70 -8.25 2.71
CA LEU A 82 -25.79 -7.60 3.44
C LEU A 82 -25.57 -6.09 3.57
N ILE A 83 -24.33 -5.65 3.79
CA ILE A 83 -23.98 -4.23 3.85
C ILE A 83 -24.14 -3.59 2.47
N GLU A 84 -23.68 -4.23 1.38
CA GLU A 84 -23.88 -3.73 0.01
C GLU A 84 -25.36 -3.55 -0.33
N ALA A 85 -26.17 -4.58 -0.04
CA ALA A 85 -27.61 -4.55 -0.29
C ALA A 85 -28.32 -3.47 0.53
N GLU A 86 -27.95 -3.32 1.80
CA GLU A 86 -28.53 -2.32 2.68
C GLU A 86 -28.09 -0.90 2.29
N TYR A 87 -26.83 -0.71 1.88
CA TYR A 87 -26.33 0.56 1.35
C TYR A 87 -27.11 0.97 0.10
N SER A 88 -27.33 0.03 -0.82
CA SER A 88 -28.13 0.26 -2.03
C SER A 88 -29.58 0.60 -1.71
N LEU A 89 -30.17 -0.08 -0.72
CA LEU A 89 -31.51 0.21 -0.25
C LEU A 89 -31.64 1.63 0.34
N ILE A 90 -30.63 2.09 1.09
CA ILE A 90 -30.63 3.39 1.75
C ILE A 90 -30.38 4.53 0.77
N THR A 91 -29.38 4.38 -0.09
CA THR A 91 -28.85 5.48 -0.93
C THR A 91 -29.42 5.50 -2.34
N GLY A 92 -29.97 4.38 -2.81
CA GLY A 92 -30.35 4.17 -4.21
C GLY A 92 -29.16 3.97 -5.15
N ASN A 93 -27.92 3.98 -4.63
CA ASN A 93 -26.66 3.84 -5.36
C ASN A 93 -26.00 2.50 -5.01
N GLU A 94 -25.20 1.95 -5.92
CA GLU A 94 -24.44 0.73 -5.64
C GLU A 94 -23.11 1.08 -4.96
N ILE A 95 -22.65 0.21 -4.07
CA ILE A 95 -21.27 0.20 -3.58
C ILE A 95 -20.66 -1.14 -3.94
N HIS A 96 -19.49 -1.12 -4.57
CA HIS A 96 -18.82 -2.36 -4.97
C HIS A 96 -17.75 -2.75 -3.95
N MET A 97 -17.96 -3.86 -3.23
CA MET A 97 -16.98 -4.40 -2.30
C MET A 97 -16.07 -5.41 -3.00
N PHE A 98 -14.81 -5.02 -3.13
CA PHE A 98 -13.74 -5.91 -3.51
C PHE A 98 -13.40 -6.81 -2.34
N VAL A 99 -13.84 -8.06 -2.42
CA VAL A 99 -13.44 -9.12 -1.51
C VAL A 99 -12.08 -9.64 -1.93
N ASP A 100 -11.15 -9.68 -0.99
CA ASP A 100 -9.86 -10.30 -1.19
C ASP A 100 -10.03 -11.79 -1.54
N ARG A 101 -9.41 -12.21 -2.64
CA ARG A 101 -9.22 -13.60 -3.03
C ARG A 101 -7.71 -13.75 -3.06
N ASP A 102 -7.19 -14.78 -2.40
CA ASP A 102 -5.79 -15.04 -2.02
C ASP A 102 -4.65 -14.75 -3.04
N ASP A 103 -4.91 -14.20 -4.24
CA ASP A 103 -3.95 -13.92 -5.32
C ASP A 103 -3.82 -12.43 -5.73
N ILE A 104 -4.67 -11.50 -5.25
CA ILE A 104 -4.61 -10.08 -5.66
C ILE A 104 -4.63 -9.16 -4.44
N SER A 105 -3.44 -8.70 -4.05
CA SER A 105 -3.26 -7.72 -2.97
C SER A 105 -4.06 -6.44 -3.25
N TRP A 106 -4.64 -5.84 -2.21
CA TRP A 106 -5.35 -4.56 -2.30
C TRP A 106 -4.52 -3.49 -3.06
N GLY A 107 -3.19 -3.52 -2.95
CA GLY A 107 -2.27 -2.62 -3.66
C GLY A 107 -2.22 -2.78 -5.18
N ALA A 108 -2.65 -3.91 -5.76
CA ALA A 108 -2.86 -4.05 -7.21
C ALA A 108 -4.17 -3.38 -7.64
N ARG A 109 -5.29 -3.76 -7.03
CA ARG A 109 -6.60 -3.20 -7.41
C ARG A 109 -6.73 -1.71 -7.09
N TRP A 110 -6.07 -1.22 -6.05
CA TRP A 110 -6.02 0.20 -5.72
C TRP A 110 -5.42 1.05 -6.85
N ARG A 111 -4.43 0.52 -7.58
CA ARG A 111 -3.84 1.21 -8.74
C ARG A 111 -4.80 1.21 -9.92
N ASP A 112 -5.42 0.07 -10.23
CA ASP A 112 -6.48 0.01 -11.25
C ASP A 112 -7.64 0.97 -10.93
N THR A 113 -8.00 1.10 -9.65
CA THR A 113 -9.05 2.01 -9.16
C THR A 113 -8.61 3.48 -9.21
N ILE A 114 -7.30 3.79 -9.18
CA ILE A 114 -6.78 5.15 -9.37
C ILE A 114 -6.68 5.51 -10.86
N ASP A 115 -6.28 4.55 -11.70
CA ASP A 115 -6.02 4.76 -13.13
C ASP A 115 -7.29 4.91 -13.96
N ASP A 116 -8.40 4.31 -13.49
CA ASP A 116 -9.75 4.67 -13.92
C ASP A 116 -10.08 6.08 -13.39
N ALA A 117 -9.64 7.09 -14.15
CA ALA A 117 -9.94 8.50 -13.94
C ALA A 117 -11.39 8.68 -13.47
N LEU A 118 -11.55 9.21 -12.23
CA LEU A 118 -12.80 9.51 -11.50
C LEU A 118 -13.31 8.45 -10.50
N ALA A 119 -12.46 7.63 -9.86
CA ALA A 119 -12.97 6.74 -8.82
C ALA A 119 -13.29 7.46 -7.49
N ALA A 120 -14.56 7.40 -7.17
CA ALA A 120 -15.22 7.71 -5.91
C ALA A 120 -14.47 7.30 -4.63
N THR A 121 -15.03 7.78 -3.51
CA THR A 121 -14.74 7.34 -2.14
C THR A 121 -14.49 5.83 -2.04
N THR A 122 -13.24 5.44 -1.76
CA THR A 122 -12.84 4.03 -1.59
C THR A 122 -12.59 3.71 -0.11
N PHE A 123 -13.41 2.83 0.46
CA PHE A 123 -13.31 2.37 1.84
C PHE A 123 -12.31 1.21 2.01
N PHE A 124 -11.72 1.09 3.20
CA PHE A 124 -11.01 -0.11 3.62
C PHE A 124 -11.65 -0.65 4.89
N ILE A 125 -12.19 -1.86 4.81
CA ILE A 125 -13.03 -2.47 5.84
C ILE A 125 -12.34 -3.76 6.35
N PRO A 126 -11.46 -3.67 7.36
CA PRO A 126 -10.80 -4.83 7.92
C PRO A 126 -11.69 -5.55 8.93
N ILE A 127 -11.84 -6.86 8.76
CA ILE A 127 -12.57 -7.75 9.66
C ILE A 127 -11.61 -8.27 10.73
N VAL A 128 -11.56 -7.52 11.84
CA VAL A 128 -10.56 -7.69 12.88
C VAL A 128 -10.88 -8.89 13.76
N THR A 129 -10.04 -9.91 13.64
CA THR A 129 -10.02 -11.09 14.50
C THR A 129 -8.63 -11.31 15.10
N ALA A 130 -8.50 -12.29 16.01
CA ALA A 130 -7.18 -12.68 16.50
C ALA A 130 -6.26 -13.23 15.39
N ARG A 131 -6.81 -13.89 14.36
CA ARG A 131 -6.01 -14.38 13.21
C ARG A 131 -5.65 -13.24 12.27
N TYR A 132 -6.54 -12.28 12.05
CA TYR A 132 -6.27 -11.08 11.25
C TYR A 132 -5.03 -10.33 11.74
N ILE A 133 -4.94 -10.08 13.05
CA ILE A 133 -3.80 -9.38 13.66
C ILE A 133 -2.48 -10.15 13.52
N GLN A 134 -2.53 -11.47 13.34
CA GLN A 134 -1.34 -12.33 13.21
C GLN A 134 -0.89 -12.55 11.76
N ARG A 135 -1.76 -12.28 10.78
CA ARG A 135 -1.48 -12.50 9.36
C ARG A 135 -0.62 -11.37 8.79
N PRO A 136 0.62 -11.64 8.33
CA PRO A 136 1.51 -10.60 7.80
C PRO A 136 0.87 -9.78 6.67
N GLU A 137 0.13 -10.43 5.78
CA GLU A 137 -0.49 -9.82 4.61
C GLU A 137 -1.56 -8.80 5.04
N CYS A 138 -2.50 -9.22 5.90
CA CYS A 138 -3.54 -8.34 6.44
C CYS A 138 -2.97 -7.16 7.23
N ARG A 139 -1.89 -7.39 8.01
CA ARG A 139 -1.20 -6.33 8.74
C ARG A 139 -0.60 -5.31 7.79
N HIS A 140 0.04 -5.79 6.73
CA HIS A 140 0.71 -4.98 5.74
C HIS A 140 -0.26 -4.03 5.03
N GLU A 141 -1.36 -4.58 4.49
CA GLU A 141 -2.39 -3.80 3.80
C GLU A 141 -2.99 -2.70 4.69
N LEU A 142 -3.31 -3.03 5.94
CA LEU A 142 -3.88 -2.07 6.89
C LEU A 142 -2.90 -0.93 7.21
N ILE A 143 -1.62 -1.24 7.43
CA ILE A 143 -0.59 -0.23 7.70
C ILE A 143 -0.41 0.70 6.51
N GLN A 144 -0.34 0.14 5.29
CA GLN A 144 -0.23 0.94 4.07
C GLN A 144 -1.45 1.84 3.91
N PHE A 145 -2.67 1.29 3.95
CA PHE A 145 -3.90 2.07 3.80
C PHE A 145 -3.98 3.21 4.82
N SER A 146 -3.71 2.93 6.10
CA SER A 146 -3.75 3.93 7.16
C SER A 146 -2.81 5.10 6.89
N LYS A 147 -1.59 4.84 6.44
CA LYS A 147 -0.60 5.88 6.11
C LYS A 147 -1.02 6.70 4.89
N HIS A 148 -1.66 6.08 3.90
CA HIS A 148 -2.20 6.80 2.74
C HIS A 148 -3.38 7.69 3.12
N ALA A 149 -4.33 7.16 3.88
CA ALA A 149 -5.51 7.89 4.35
C ALA A 149 -5.12 9.06 5.26
N GLU A 150 -4.11 8.88 6.12
CA GLU A 150 -3.59 9.93 6.99
C GLU A 150 -2.95 11.07 6.20
N ARG A 151 -2.10 10.77 5.20
CA ARG A 151 -1.48 11.78 4.34
C ARG A 151 -2.50 12.63 3.58
N ARG A 152 -3.65 12.04 3.22
CA ARG A 152 -4.74 12.68 2.48
C ARG A 152 -5.82 13.29 3.39
N GLY A 153 -5.70 13.18 4.71
CA GLY A 153 -6.70 13.70 5.65
C GLY A 153 -8.08 13.02 5.54
N VAL A 154 -8.12 11.76 5.09
CA VAL A 154 -9.33 10.95 4.89
C VAL A 154 -9.30 9.67 5.72
N LYS A 155 -8.87 9.78 6.99
CA LYS A 155 -8.78 8.66 7.94
C LYS A 155 -10.12 7.95 8.13
N GLU A 156 -11.23 8.64 7.87
CA GLU A 156 -12.60 8.14 7.97
C GLU A 156 -12.89 7.00 6.99
N LEU A 157 -12.07 6.82 5.95
CA LEU A 157 -12.17 5.70 5.00
C LEU A 157 -11.71 4.36 5.56
N LEU A 158 -10.97 4.38 6.67
CA LEU A 158 -10.61 3.18 7.41
C LEU A 158 -11.75 2.83 8.36
N LEU A 159 -12.44 1.71 8.11
CA LEU A 159 -13.61 1.27 8.88
C LEU A 159 -13.42 -0.13 9.46
N PRO A 160 -12.63 -0.27 10.55
CA PRO A 160 -12.42 -1.58 11.16
C PRO A 160 -13.69 -2.13 11.80
N ILE A 161 -13.97 -3.41 11.57
CA ILE A 161 -15.04 -4.15 12.26
C ILE A 161 -14.37 -5.13 13.22
N LEU A 162 -14.48 -4.87 14.52
CA LEU A 162 -14.00 -5.77 15.56
C LEU A 162 -14.93 -6.99 15.69
N TYR A 163 -14.63 -8.02 14.92
CA TYR A 163 -15.48 -9.19 14.76
C TYR A 163 -15.35 -10.19 15.93
N SER A 164 -14.14 -10.38 16.45
CA SER A 164 -13.90 -11.21 17.63
C SER A 164 -13.02 -10.47 18.64
N GLY A 165 -13.14 -10.80 19.93
CA GLY A 165 -12.34 -10.15 20.97
C GLY A 165 -10.83 -10.34 20.71
N VAL A 166 -10.12 -9.23 20.56
CA VAL A 166 -8.66 -9.20 20.45
C VAL A 166 -8.06 -8.75 21.79
N PRO A 167 -7.22 -9.56 22.45
CA PRO A 167 -6.59 -9.15 23.70
C PRO A 167 -5.69 -7.93 23.52
N ARG A 168 -5.81 -6.95 24.43
CA ARG A 168 -4.99 -5.72 24.48
C ARG A 168 -5.07 -4.90 23.19
N LEU A 169 -6.29 -4.54 22.79
CA LEU A 169 -6.57 -3.61 21.71
C LEU A 169 -6.77 -2.22 22.32
N GLU A 170 -5.67 -1.47 22.46
CA GLU A 170 -5.57 -0.18 23.19
C GLU A 170 -4.72 0.80 22.34
N GLU A 171 -4.94 2.11 22.46
CA GLU A 171 -4.22 3.12 21.64
C GLU A 171 -2.71 3.13 21.85
N ASP A 172 -2.26 2.81 23.07
CA ASP A 172 -0.85 2.63 23.41
C ASP A 172 -0.36 1.20 23.17
N ALA A 173 -1.12 0.40 22.40
CA ALA A 173 -0.73 -0.94 22.06
C ALA A 173 0.63 -0.93 21.36
N GLU A 174 1.47 -1.81 21.87
CA GLU A 174 2.80 -2.07 21.36
C GLU A 174 2.84 -2.59 19.91
N ASP A 175 1.71 -3.09 19.41
CA ASP A 175 1.52 -3.62 18.06
C ASP A 175 0.90 -2.53 17.18
N GLU A 176 1.61 -2.15 16.10
CA GLU A 176 1.22 -1.04 15.20
C GLU A 176 -0.20 -1.20 14.64
N VAL A 177 -0.59 -2.41 14.25
CA VAL A 177 -1.93 -2.67 13.70
C VAL A 177 -2.99 -2.48 14.78
N LYS A 178 -2.71 -2.91 16.01
CA LYS A 178 -3.64 -2.70 17.13
C LYS A 178 -3.77 -1.22 17.46
N ALA A 179 -2.66 -0.49 17.49
CA ALA A 179 -2.64 0.95 17.72
C ALA A 179 -3.49 1.67 16.67
N ILE A 180 -3.26 1.40 15.38
CA ILE A 180 -4.04 1.97 14.26
C ILE A 180 -5.54 1.68 14.42
N ILE A 181 -5.91 0.41 14.66
CA ILE A 181 -7.31 0.02 14.83
C ILE A 181 -7.93 0.74 16.02
N SER A 182 -7.23 0.81 17.16
CA SER A 182 -7.75 1.44 18.37
C SER A 182 -7.84 2.97 18.30
N SER A 183 -6.92 3.62 17.57
CA SER A 183 -6.97 5.06 17.32
C SER A 183 -8.01 5.44 16.25
N THR A 184 -8.59 4.44 15.59
CA THR A 184 -9.67 4.59 14.61
C THR A 184 -11.00 4.25 15.28
N GLN A 185 -12.08 4.90 14.88
CA GLN A 185 -13.42 4.58 15.39
C GLN A 185 -13.92 3.25 14.79
N TYR A 186 -13.51 2.12 15.37
CA TYR A 186 -13.95 0.78 14.94
C TYR A 186 -15.38 0.45 15.38
N GLU A 187 -16.03 -0.47 14.66
CA GLU A 187 -17.36 -0.99 15.00
C GLU A 187 -17.25 -2.32 15.75
N ASN A 188 -17.80 -2.38 16.96
CA ASN A 188 -17.72 -3.57 17.79
C ASN A 188 -18.81 -4.59 17.42
N TRP A 189 -18.40 -5.71 16.83
CA TRP A 189 -19.25 -6.81 16.37
C TRP A 189 -19.10 -8.09 17.20
N THR A 190 -18.35 -8.04 18.30
CA THR A 190 -17.97 -9.22 19.09
C THR A 190 -19.15 -10.00 19.67
N THR A 191 -20.25 -9.31 19.99
CA THR A 191 -21.52 -9.91 20.44
C THR A 191 -22.46 -10.15 19.28
N LEU A 192 -22.56 -9.21 18.34
CA LEU A 192 -23.47 -9.28 17.18
C LEU A 192 -23.19 -10.49 16.28
N ARG A 193 -21.92 -10.92 16.16
CA ARG A 193 -21.59 -12.15 15.42
C ARG A 193 -22.19 -13.43 16.03
N LEU A 194 -22.67 -13.38 17.27
CA LEU A 194 -23.31 -14.51 17.95
C LEU A 194 -24.83 -14.53 17.78
N GLU A 195 -25.42 -13.41 17.35
CA GLU A 195 -26.86 -13.31 17.11
C GLU A 195 -27.27 -14.07 15.84
N GLU A 196 -28.56 -14.30 15.64
CA GLU A 196 -29.07 -14.83 14.36
C GLU A 196 -29.08 -13.72 13.28
N GLU A 197 -28.73 -14.06 12.04
CA GLU A 197 -28.66 -13.09 10.92
C GLU A 197 -30.00 -12.40 10.63
N GLN A 198 -31.12 -13.06 10.91
CA GLN A 198 -32.48 -12.52 10.72
C GLN A 198 -33.01 -11.77 11.95
N SER A 199 -32.26 -11.75 13.05
CA SER A 199 -32.68 -11.05 14.27
C SER A 199 -32.76 -9.54 14.03
N ALA A 200 -33.66 -8.89 14.76
CA ALA A 200 -33.79 -7.43 14.71
C ALA A 200 -32.47 -6.72 15.08
N GLN A 201 -31.70 -7.29 16.02
CA GLN A 201 -30.43 -6.75 16.48
C GLN A 201 -29.36 -6.80 15.38
N TYR A 202 -29.21 -7.96 14.73
CA TYR A 202 -28.24 -8.13 13.65
C TYR A 202 -28.56 -7.24 12.45
N ARG A 203 -29.82 -7.22 12.01
CA ARG A 203 -30.27 -6.37 10.91
C ARG A 203 -30.08 -4.89 11.20
N SER A 204 -30.38 -4.45 12.43
CA SER A 204 -30.14 -3.07 12.85
C SER A 204 -28.64 -2.71 12.83
N ALA A 205 -27.76 -3.66 13.16
CA ALA A 205 -26.32 -3.43 13.10
C ALA A 205 -25.79 -3.34 11.67
N VAL A 206 -26.30 -4.16 10.74
CA VAL A 206 -26.00 -4.05 9.30
C VAL A 206 -26.43 -2.68 8.79
N ASN A 207 -27.67 -2.27 9.10
CA ASN A 207 -28.18 -0.94 8.74
C ASN A 207 -27.29 0.19 9.26
N LYS A 208 -26.82 0.11 10.50
CA LYS A 208 -25.88 1.08 11.07
C LYS A 208 -24.57 1.18 10.26
N LEU A 209 -24.00 0.04 9.86
CA LEU A 209 -22.78 0.03 9.03
C LEU A 209 -23.01 0.68 7.67
N ALA A 210 -24.12 0.33 7.01
CA ALA A 210 -24.48 0.88 5.71
C ALA A 210 -24.75 2.39 5.77
N LEU A 211 -25.46 2.88 6.79
CA LEU A 211 -25.65 4.31 7.05
C LEU A 211 -24.32 5.03 7.23
N ARG A 212 -23.41 4.44 8.01
CA ARG A 212 -22.08 5.03 8.24
C ARG A 212 -21.27 5.14 6.95
N LEU A 213 -21.32 4.14 6.08
CA LEU A 213 -20.70 4.21 4.75
C LEU A 213 -21.31 5.33 3.92
N ALA A 214 -22.63 5.46 3.91
CA ALA A 214 -23.32 6.51 3.16
C ALA A 214 -22.95 7.91 3.65
N GLU A 215 -22.96 8.13 4.97
CA GLU A 215 -22.56 9.40 5.59
C GLU A 215 -21.12 9.80 5.22
N ILE A 216 -20.19 8.85 5.23
CA ILE A 216 -18.79 9.13 4.88
C ILE A 216 -18.65 9.39 3.38
N ALA A 217 -19.35 8.63 2.53
CA ALA A 217 -19.36 8.83 1.09
C ALA A 217 -19.89 10.21 0.71
N GLU A 218 -21.02 10.64 1.29
CA GLU A 218 -21.59 11.97 1.11
C GLU A 218 -20.66 13.07 1.61
N MET A 219 -20.10 12.92 2.83
CA MET A 219 -19.17 13.90 3.40
C MET A 219 -17.95 14.11 2.50
N ILE A 220 -17.43 13.05 1.88
CA ILE A 220 -16.24 13.14 1.03
C ILE A 220 -16.59 13.71 -0.34
N ALA A 221 -17.78 13.39 -0.89
CA ALA A 221 -18.28 14.02 -2.10
C ALA A 221 -18.49 15.53 -1.94
N ASP A 222 -18.84 16.00 -0.74
CA ASP A 222 -19.03 17.42 -0.42
C ASP A 222 -17.73 18.18 -0.06
N ARG A 223 -16.58 17.50 0.06
CA ARG A 223 -15.28 18.18 0.29
C ARG A 223 -14.76 18.74 -1.05
N PRO A 224 -14.53 20.07 -1.18
CA PRO A 224 -13.89 20.62 -2.37
C PRO A 224 -12.51 19.98 -2.54
N GLU A 225 -12.25 19.41 -3.72
CA GLU A 225 -11.04 18.69 -4.12
C GLU A 225 -9.77 19.16 -3.40
N VAL A 226 -9.37 18.41 -2.37
CA VAL A 226 -7.96 18.19 -1.98
C VAL A 226 -7.67 16.68 -2.11
N LEU A 227 -8.37 16.03 -3.02
CA LEU A 227 -7.89 14.81 -3.63
C LEU A 227 -7.28 15.30 -4.93
N ASP A 228 -5.99 15.65 -4.91
CA ASP A 228 -5.26 15.70 -6.17
C ASP A 228 -5.48 14.34 -6.82
N PRO A 229 -6.16 14.28 -7.98
CA PRO A 229 -6.03 13.11 -8.83
C PRO A 229 -4.52 13.01 -9.09
N VAL A 230 -3.95 11.81 -8.98
CA VAL A 230 -2.67 11.59 -9.67
C VAL A 230 -2.91 12.05 -11.11
N PRO A 231 -2.15 13.01 -11.66
CA PRO A 231 -2.46 13.52 -12.97
C PRO A 231 -2.40 12.36 -13.95
N ALA A 232 -3.54 12.01 -14.55
CA ALA A 232 -3.55 11.31 -15.81
C ALA A 232 -2.88 12.25 -16.81
N GLU A 233 -1.58 12.07 -17.07
CA GLU A 233 -0.84 12.87 -18.04
C GLU A 233 -1.36 12.61 -19.45
N ASN A 234 -2.37 13.38 -19.83
CA ASN A 234 -2.72 13.63 -21.21
C ASN A 234 -3.15 15.09 -21.34
N THR A 235 -2.20 16.02 -21.36
CA THR A 235 -2.29 17.20 -22.23
C THR A 235 -0.98 17.99 -22.28
N ASN A 236 -0.47 18.17 -23.49
CA ASN A 236 0.56 19.12 -23.89
C ASN A 236 0.44 20.51 -23.22
N VAL A 237 1.18 20.77 -22.13
CA VAL A 237 1.49 22.13 -21.65
C VAL A 237 2.82 22.12 -20.88
N ASP A 238 3.82 22.81 -21.44
CA ASP A 238 5.13 23.21 -20.87
C ASP A 238 6.02 22.14 -20.17
N GLU A 239 7.04 21.69 -20.90
CA GLU A 239 7.95 20.55 -20.68
C GLU A 239 8.77 20.50 -19.36
N PHE A 240 8.57 21.36 -18.37
CA PHE A 240 9.46 21.45 -17.20
C PHE A 240 8.79 21.80 -15.86
N ALA A 241 7.49 21.56 -15.67
CA ALA A 241 6.80 21.98 -14.45
C ALA A 241 5.93 20.91 -13.76
N ASP A 242 6.25 19.62 -13.91
CA ASP A 242 5.83 18.62 -12.92
C ASP A 242 6.92 18.49 -11.84
N VAL A 243 6.54 18.66 -10.58
CA VAL A 243 7.42 18.57 -9.40
C VAL A 243 7.30 17.18 -8.75
N SER A 244 6.56 16.26 -9.37
CA SER A 244 6.50 14.86 -8.97
C SER A 244 7.78 14.14 -9.41
N PRO A 245 8.48 13.41 -8.51
CA PRO A 245 9.71 12.71 -8.86
C PRO A 245 9.45 11.68 -9.96
N GLY A 246 10.13 11.81 -11.10
CA GLY A 246 10.05 10.86 -12.21
C GLY A 246 10.70 9.51 -11.87
N ILE A 247 10.72 8.58 -12.83
CA ILE A 247 11.39 7.28 -12.66
C ILE A 247 12.86 7.47 -12.29
N LEU A 248 13.55 8.39 -12.97
CA LEU A 248 14.96 8.70 -12.70
C LEU A 248 15.18 9.25 -11.30
N ASP A 249 14.25 10.07 -10.79
CA ASP A 249 14.31 10.56 -9.42
C ASP A 249 14.04 9.44 -8.41
N SER A 250 13.08 8.55 -8.70
CA SER A 250 12.78 7.37 -7.86
C SER A 250 13.96 6.39 -7.84
N MET A 251 14.66 6.20 -8.96
CA MET A 251 15.87 5.40 -9.06
C MET A 251 17.02 6.05 -8.27
N ALA A 252 17.21 7.36 -8.39
CA ALA A 252 18.23 8.10 -7.64
C ALA A 252 17.94 8.07 -6.12
N GLU A 253 16.67 8.21 -5.72
CA GLU A 253 16.25 8.08 -4.32
C GLU A 253 16.56 6.69 -3.76
N ILE A 254 16.25 5.63 -4.51
CA ILE A 254 16.60 4.25 -4.12
C ILE A 254 18.11 4.06 -4.05
N GLU A 255 18.87 4.55 -5.02
CA GLU A 255 20.33 4.43 -5.07
C GLU A 255 20.98 5.09 -3.84
N VAL A 256 20.45 6.24 -3.39
CA VAL A 256 20.88 6.92 -2.16
C VAL A 256 20.41 6.18 -0.90
N LEU A 257 19.21 5.62 -0.91
CA LEU A 257 18.61 4.94 0.25
C LEU A 257 19.27 3.58 0.52
N PHE A 258 19.64 2.85 -0.53
CA PHE A 258 20.10 1.46 -0.44
C PHE A 258 21.34 1.24 0.46
N PRO A 259 22.40 2.09 0.41
CA PRO A 259 23.53 1.99 1.33
C PRO A 259 23.13 2.21 2.80
N SER A 260 22.25 3.19 3.04
CA SER A 260 21.77 3.48 4.40
C SER A 260 20.91 2.34 4.95
N TRP A 261 20.11 1.71 4.09
CA TRP A 261 19.28 0.58 4.43
C TRP A 261 20.10 -0.68 4.71
N THR A 262 21.12 -0.96 3.90
CA THR A 262 22.07 -2.06 4.12
C THR A 262 22.76 -1.91 5.48
N LYS A 263 23.23 -0.69 5.80
CA LYS A 263 23.84 -0.39 7.10
C LYS A 263 22.87 -0.61 8.27
N THR A 264 21.59 -0.30 8.10
CA THR A 264 20.55 -0.58 9.10
C THR A 264 20.40 -2.09 9.33
N ILE A 265 20.38 -2.89 8.27
CA ILE A 265 20.30 -4.36 8.37
C ILE A 265 21.54 -4.95 9.06
N GLU A 266 22.74 -4.47 8.70
CA GLU A 266 23.99 -4.87 9.35
C GLU A 266 24.00 -4.53 10.84
N THR A 267 23.55 -3.31 11.18
CA THR A 267 23.42 -2.85 12.57
C THR A 267 22.44 -3.74 13.32
N LEU A 268 21.26 -4.01 12.76
CA LEU A 268 20.27 -4.87 13.39
C LEU A 268 20.79 -6.29 13.61
N SER A 269 21.54 -6.84 12.64
CA SER A 269 22.15 -8.16 12.74
C SER A 269 23.17 -8.22 13.89
N SER A 270 24.05 -7.22 13.98
CA SER A 270 25.02 -7.07 15.06
C SER A 270 24.36 -6.92 16.44
N ASP A 271 23.26 -6.16 16.51
CA ASP A 271 22.50 -5.96 17.74
C ASP A 271 21.82 -7.26 18.21
N ILE A 272 21.30 -8.05 17.26
CA ILE A 272 20.72 -9.37 17.53
C ILE A 272 21.79 -10.34 18.02
N GLU A 273 22.97 -10.36 17.38
CA GLU A 273 24.10 -11.18 17.81
C GLU A 273 24.57 -10.81 19.22
N ALA A 274 24.57 -9.52 19.56
CA ALA A 274 24.95 -9.02 20.89
C ALA A 274 24.06 -9.57 22.03
N LEU A 275 22.83 -10.03 21.73
CA LEU A 275 21.97 -10.67 22.72
C LEU A 275 22.56 -12.00 23.24
N SER A 276 23.37 -12.68 22.44
CA SER A 276 23.93 -13.99 22.80
C SER A 276 24.84 -13.94 24.04
N GLU A 277 25.61 -12.86 24.22
CA GLU A 277 26.60 -12.74 25.28
C GLU A 277 25.97 -12.71 26.69
N PRO A 278 24.96 -11.86 26.99
CA PRO A 278 24.24 -11.93 28.27
C PRO A 278 23.63 -13.33 28.51
N PHE A 279 23.03 -13.94 27.50
CA PHE A 279 22.46 -15.28 27.65
C PHE A 279 23.51 -16.34 27.98
N ASN A 280 24.63 -16.36 27.28
CA ASN A 280 25.75 -17.28 27.53
C ASN A 280 26.37 -17.08 28.92
N ARG A 281 26.36 -15.85 29.43
CA ARG A 281 26.87 -15.52 30.77
C ARG A 281 25.95 -15.98 31.91
N TYR A 282 24.63 -15.88 31.73
CA TYR A 282 23.66 -16.14 32.81
C TYR A 282 22.93 -17.48 32.71
N ALA A 283 22.78 -18.07 31.52
CA ALA A 283 22.11 -19.36 31.35
C ALA A 283 22.82 -20.51 32.11
N PRO A 284 24.15 -20.67 32.05
CA PRO A 284 24.86 -21.69 32.84
C PRO A 284 24.70 -21.44 34.35
N LYS A 285 24.69 -20.17 34.78
CA LYS A 285 24.48 -19.80 36.20
C LYS A 285 23.08 -20.19 36.67
N MET A 286 22.06 -19.98 35.83
CA MET A 286 20.69 -20.41 36.13
C MET A 286 20.54 -21.95 36.15
N GLN A 287 21.27 -22.67 35.29
CA GLN A 287 21.25 -24.14 35.28
C GLN A 287 22.01 -24.75 36.49
N THR A 288 23.21 -24.25 36.80
CA THR A 288 24.06 -24.72 37.91
C THR A 288 23.47 -24.44 39.29
N VAL A 289 22.74 -23.33 39.43
CA VAL A 289 21.98 -22.99 40.63
C VAL A 289 20.83 -24.00 40.88
N GLY A 290 20.46 -24.81 39.90
CA GLY A 290 19.73 -26.07 40.09
C GLY A 290 18.29 -25.96 40.65
N ARG A 291 17.61 -27.11 40.81
CA ARG A 291 16.26 -27.20 41.43
C ARG A 291 16.26 -26.81 42.92
N SER A 292 17.43 -26.83 43.57
CA SER A 292 17.61 -26.67 45.03
C SER A 292 17.90 -25.25 45.50
N ALA A 293 18.25 -24.30 44.62
CA ALA A 293 18.41 -22.90 45.03
C ALA A 293 17.07 -22.19 45.18
N SER A 294 17.03 -21.26 46.15
CA SER A 294 15.85 -20.47 46.44
C SER A 294 15.43 -19.60 45.25
N ALA A 295 14.13 -19.40 45.09
CA ALA A 295 13.56 -18.56 44.03
C ALA A 295 14.18 -17.14 44.02
N SER A 296 14.58 -16.62 45.19
CA SER A 296 15.25 -15.33 45.34
C SER A 296 16.59 -15.24 44.61
N VAL A 297 17.39 -16.31 44.59
CA VAL A 297 18.68 -16.34 43.87
C VAL A 297 18.45 -16.34 42.35
N LYS A 298 17.46 -17.11 41.87
CA LYS A 298 17.07 -17.13 40.46
C LYS A 298 16.53 -15.78 39.99
N LEU A 299 15.72 -15.13 40.82
CA LEU A 299 15.23 -13.76 40.57
C LEU A 299 16.36 -12.74 40.51
N ALA A 300 17.36 -12.83 41.40
CA ALA A 300 18.52 -11.94 41.37
C ALA A 300 19.34 -12.09 40.07
N LEU A 301 19.54 -13.32 39.58
CA LEU A 301 20.19 -13.56 38.29
C LEU A 301 19.34 -13.05 37.12
N ALA A 302 18.02 -13.25 37.15
CA ALA A 302 17.11 -12.74 36.12
C ALA A 302 17.14 -11.20 36.05
N ARG A 303 17.23 -10.51 37.19
CA ARG A 303 17.37 -9.04 37.23
C ARG A 303 18.68 -8.56 36.63
N LYS A 304 19.79 -9.25 36.89
CA LYS A 304 21.09 -8.91 36.29
C LYS A 304 21.08 -9.11 34.78
N LEU A 305 20.54 -10.25 34.31
CA LEU A 305 20.33 -10.51 32.90
C LEU A 305 19.44 -9.43 32.25
N ALA A 306 18.32 -9.08 32.88
CA ALA A 306 17.44 -8.01 32.40
C ALA A 306 18.17 -6.66 32.28
N GLY A 307 19.03 -6.34 33.24
CA GLY A 307 19.86 -5.13 33.22
C GLY A 307 20.81 -5.07 32.02
N GLU A 308 21.44 -6.19 31.66
CA GLU A 308 22.32 -6.28 30.49
C GLU A 308 21.55 -6.33 29.16
N LEU A 309 20.34 -6.91 29.15
CA LEU A 309 19.51 -6.97 27.95
C LEU A 309 18.83 -5.64 27.60
N ASN A 310 18.46 -4.82 28.59
CA ASN A 310 17.77 -3.55 28.36
C ASN A 310 18.46 -2.61 27.34
N PRO A 311 19.75 -2.27 27.47
CA PRO A 311 20.39 -1.36 26.51
C PRO A 311 20.50 -1.96 25.10
N ILE A 312 20.60 -3.29 24.97
CA ILE A 312 20.59 -3.97 23.68
C ILE A 312 19.17 -3.91 23.08
N ALA A 313 18.15 -4.19 23.90
CA ALA A 313 16.75 -4.11 23.49
C ALA A 313 16.36 -2.70 23.03
N ASP A 314 16.87 -1.65 23.67
CA ASP A 314 16.63 -0.26 23.29
C ASP A 314 17.22 0.06 21.92
N ARG A 315 18.45 -0.37 21.64
CA ARG A 315 19.08 -0.23 20.32
C ARG A 315 18.34 -1.00 19.23
N ILE A 316 17.97 -2.25 19.47
CA ILE A 316 17.19 -3.07 18.51
C ILE A 316 15.87 -2.36 18.16
N VAL A 317 15.19 -1.76 19.15
CA VAL A 317 13.95 -1.00 18.90
C VAL A 317 14.22 0.22 18.01
N GLU A 318 15.26 1.00 18.33
CA GLU A 318 15.66 2.17 17.54
C GLU A 318 15.97 1.79 16.08
N THR A 319 16.87 0.82 15.87
CA THR A 319 17.25 0.34 14.54
C THR A 319 16.07 -0.27 13.78
N SER A 320 15.19 -1.04 14.45
CA SER A 320 14.00 -1.60 13.80
C SER A 320 13.02 -0.52 13.32
N THR A 321 12.94 0.62 14.02
CA THR A 321 12.08 1.73 13.63
C THR A 321 12.61 2.40 12.37
N ILE A 322 13.92 2.67 12.33
CA ILE A 322 14.60 3.19 11.13
C ILE A 322 14.42 2.24 9.95
N TYR A 323 14.57 0.93 10.17
CA TYR A 323 14.34 -0.08 9.14
C TYR A 323 12.93 -0.01 8.55
N THR A 324 11.89 0.09 9.39
CA THR A 324 10.50 0.17 8.91
C THR A 324 10.26 1.43 8.08
N GLU A 325 10.81 2.58 8.48
CA GLU A 325 10.72 3.83 7.71
C GLU A 325 11.41 3.70 6.36
N GLN A 326 12.64 3.16 6.33
CA GLN A 326 13.40 2.93 5.10
C GLN A 326 12.72 1.92 4.18
N ALA A 327 12.15 0.84 4.71
CA ALA A 327 11.45 -0.16 3.92
C ALA A 327 10.23 0.44 3.20
N LEU A 328 9.49 1.33 3.86
CA LEU A 328 8.36 2.04 3.25
C LEU A 328 8.80 3.08 2.21
N GLN A 329 9.93 3.76 2.44
CA GLN A 329 10.50 4.66 1.43
C GLN A 329 10.94 3.87 0.19
N MET A 330 11.60 2.73 0.39
CA MET A 330 12.01 1.82 -0.67
C MET A 330 10.79 1.31 -1.46
N ASP A 331 9.70 0.98 -0.77
CA ASP A 331 8.43 0.58 -1.38
C ASP A 331 7.85 1.64 -2.30
N ASN A 332 7.79 2.89 -1.85
CA ASN A 332 7.28 3.98 -2.69
C ASN A 332 8.08 4.11 -3.99
N GLY A 333 9.42 4.00 -3.92
CA GLY A 333 10.27 4.08 -5.10
C GLY A 333 10.11 2.87 -6.03
N ILE A 334 10.21 1.66 -5.49
CA ILE A 334 10.16 0.42 -6.28
C ILE A 334 8.77 0.21 -6.89
N SER A 335 7.71 0.51 -6.13
CA SER A 335 6.34 0.46 -6.63
C SER A 335 6.13 1.39 -7.83
N LYS A 336 6.70 2.60 -7.81
CA LYS A 336 6.63 3.54 -8.94
C LYS A 336 7.39 3.04 -10.16
N ILE A 337 8.59 2.50 -9.96
CA ILE A 337 9.39 1.91 -11.05
C ILE A 337 8.61 0.77 -11.71
N LEU A 338 8.07 -0.15 -10.91
CA LEU A 338 7.30 -1.29 -11.42
C LEU A 338 6.01 -0.85 -12.12
N LEU A 339 5.30 0.14 -11.59
CA LEU A 339 4.11 0.68 -12.24
C LEU A 339 4.44 1.28 -13.61
N SER A 340 5.49 2.10 -13.68
CA SER A 340 5.88 2.73 -14.93
C SER A 340 6.33 1.72 -15.99
N ILE A 341 7.03 0.65 -15.59
CA ILE A 341 7.40 -0.44 -16.50
C ILE A 341 6.15 -1.17 -17.02
N ALA A 342 5.12 -1.34 -16.18
CA ALA A 342 3.88 -1.97 -16.58
C ALA A 342 3.08 -1.10 -17.58
N GLU A 343 3.07 0.22 -17.40
CA GLU A 343 2.36 1.18 -18.26
C GLU A 343 3.03 1.37 -19.62
N ASP A 344 4.37 1.47 -19.63
CA ASP A 344 5.16 1.57 -20.85
C ASP A 344 6.30 0.54 -20.83
N PRO A 345 6.06 -0.69 -21.31
CA PRO A 345 7.10 -1.72 -21.40
C PRO A 345 8.28 -1.30 -22.30
N SER A 346 8.08 -0.33 -23.20
CA SER A 346 9.13 0.20 -24.07
C SER A 346 10.00 1.28 -23.43
N SER A 347 9.68 1.70 -22.20
CA SER A 347 10.46 2.66 -21.41
C SER A 347 11.75 2.08 -20.83
N THR A 348 11.89 0.75 -20.80
CA THR A 348 13.14 0.08 -20.43
C THR A 348 14.07 0.03 -21.65
N ASN A 349 15.34 0.43 -21.46
CA ASN A 349 16.31 0.55 -22.56
C ASN A 349 16.73 -0.80 -23.19
N ASP A 350 16.43 -1.94 -22.56
CA ASP A 350 16.66 -3.31 -23.04
C ASP A 350 15.91 -4.29 -22.09
N ASP A 351 15.28 -5.37 -22.59
CA ASP A 351 14.65 -6.44 -21.77
C ASP A 351 15.60 -6.99 -20.69
N ARG A 352 16.91 -6.87 -20.94
CA ARG A 352 17.99 -7.27 -20.03
C ARG A 352 18.09 -6.42 -18.76
N ASP A 353 17.76 -5.13 -18.82
CA ASP A 353 17.84 -4.24 -17.65
C ASP A 353 16.71 -4.55 -16.66
N PHE A 354 15.50 -4.80 -17.17
CA PHE A 354 14.38 -5.27 -16.35
C PHE A 354 14.65 -6.64 -15.75
N ALA A 355 15.17 -7.60 -16.55
CA ALA A 355 15.51 -8.93 -16.04
C ALA A 355 16.56 -8.88 -14.91
N ALA A 356 17.55 -7.99 -15.01
CA ALA A 356 18.54 -7.78 -13.96
C ALA A 356 17.92 -7.17 -12.70
N PHE A 357 17.08 -6.15 -12.84
CA PHE A 357 16.33 -5.55 -11.75
C PHE A 357 15.43 -6.57 -11.05
N ALA A 358 14.63 -7.31 -11.81
CA ALA A 358 13.74 -8.37 -11.34
C ALA A 358 14.51 -9.46 -10.56
N THR A 359 15.67 -9.88 -11.08
CA THR A 359 16.55 -10.83 -10.40
C THR A 359 17.06 -10.27 -9.06
N GLY A 360 17.43 -9.00 -9.01
CA GLY A 360 17.85 -8.32 -7.80
C GLY A 360 16.76 -8.30 -6.72
N ILE A 361 15.53 -7.93 -7.09
CA ILE A 361 14.38 -7.91 -6.18
C ILE A 361 14.03 -9.32 -5.68
N ARG A 362 14.06 -10.34 -6.54
CA ARG A 362 13.85 -11.74 -6.13
C ARG A 362 14.91 -12.21 -5.14
N SER A 363 16.18 -11.92 -5.41
CA SER A 363 17.28 -12.26 -4.50
C SER A 363 17.12 -11.57 -3.14
N LEU A 364 16.62 -10.33 -3.13
CA LEU A 364 16.33 -9.58 -1.91
C LEU A 364 15.20 -10.24 -1.10
N ARG A 365 14.09 -10.58 -1.78
CA ARG A 365 12.94 -11.28 -1.20
C ARG A 365 13.35 -12.62 -0.57
N ASP A 366 14.13 -13.42 -1.31
CA ASP A 366 14.59 -14.73 -0.85
C ASP A 366 15.52 -14.63 0.35
N SER A 367 16.45 -13.67 0.33
CA SER A 367 17.35 -13.40 1.46
C SER A 367 16.57 -12.96 2.71
N GLY A 368 15.57 -12.10 2.53
CA GLY A 368 14.65 -11.68 3.59
C GLY A 368 13.88 -12.84 4.20
N ALA A 369 13.27 -13.70 3.35
CA ALA A 369 12.52 -14.88 3.79
C ALA A 369 13.39 -15.85 4.62
N GLN A 370 14.64 -16.07 4.21
CA GLN A 370 15.58 -16.90 4.96
C GLN A 370 15.93 -16.30 6.34
N ALA A 371 16.14 -14.99 6.41
CA ALA A 371 16.39 -14.29 7.67
C ALA A 371 15.19 -14.40 8.62
N ILE A 372 13.98 -14.22 8.11
CA ILE A 372 12.73 -14.24 8.89
C ILE A 372 12.49 -15.59 9.54
N ALA A 373 12.72 -16.69 8.84
CA ALA A 373 12.58 -18.02 9.44
C ALA A 373 13.44 -18.19 10.70
N SER A 374 14.63 -17.57 10.72
CA SER A 374 15.52 -17.57 11.88
C SER A 374 15.03 -16.63 12.99
N LEU A 375 14.56 -15.45 12.63
CA LEU A 375 14.02 -14.47 13.57
C LEU A 375 12.70 -14.92 14.20
N GLN A 376 11.84 -15.64 13.47
CA GLN A 376 10.62 -16.25 14.00
C GLN A 376 10.93 -17.24 15.12
N ARG A 377 11.85 -18.19 14.89
CA ARG A 377 12.31 -19.14 15.91
C ARG A 377 12.89 -18.43 17.14
N MET A 378 13.70 -17.40 16.91
CA MET A 378 14.24 -16.59 18.00
C MET A 378 13.13 -15.86 18.78
N ASN A 379 12.16 -15.26 18.11
CA ASN A 379 11.05 -14.55 18.73
C ASN A 379 10.20 -15.46 19.62
N GLU A 380 9.97 -16.71 19.19
CA GLU A 380 9.30 -17.71 20.02
C GLU A 380 10.08 -18.04 21.30
N GLU A 381 11.40 -18.23 21.20
CA GLU A 381 12.25 -18.47 22.38
C GLU A 381 12.27 -17.28 23.33
N VAL A 382 12.39 -16.07 22.79
CA VAL A 382 12.34 -14.81 23.56
C VAL A 382 11.03 -14.72 24.35
N LYS A 383 9.88 -15.03 23.71
CA LYS A 383 8.56 -15.08 24.38
C LYS A 383 8.50 -16.14 25.48
N ARG A 384 9.07 -17.34 25.25
CA ARG A 384 9.16 -18.41 26.26
C ARG A 384 9.94 -17.94 27.49
N VAL A 385 11.14 -17.37 27.29
CA VAL A 385 12.00 -16.91 28.38
C VAL A 385 11.38 -15.71 29.13
N ALA A 386 10.71 -14.80 28.42
CA ALA A 386 10.01 -13.66 29.01
C ALA A 386 8.93 -14.07 30.02
N SER A 387 8.32 -15.25 29.84
CA SER A 387 7.29 -15.75 30.75
C SER A 387 7.84 -16.19 32.13
N MET A 388 9.14 -16.48 32.22
CA MET A 388 9.78 -17.04 33.42
C MET A 388 9.97 -16.03 34.56
N SER A 389 10.07 -14.73 34.25
CA SER A 389 10.27 -13.68 35.26
C SER A 389 9.67 -12.35 34.82
N ARG A 390 9.03 -11.65 35.76
CA ARG A 390 8.53 -10.29 35.54
C ARG A 390 9.65 -9.32 35.13
N ASP A 391 10.85 -9.51 35.66
CA ASP A 391 11.99 -8.63 35.39
C ASP A 391 12.52 -8.80 33.95
N LEU A 392 12.34 -9.98 33.34
CA LEU A 392 12.76 -10.25 31.95
C LEU A 392 11.70 -9.84 30.92
N ARG A 393 10.44 -9.72 31.32
CA ARG A 393 9.32 -9.43 30.41
C ARG A 393 9.51 -8.12 29.64
N LYS A 394 10.05 -7.08 30.28
CA LYS A 394 10.26 -5.77 29.67
C LYS A 394 11.32 -5.80 28.55
N PRO A 395 12.59 -6.19 28.80
CA PRO A 395 13.61 -6.23 27.74
C PRO A 395 13.26 -7.23 26.64
N LEU A 396 12.79 -8.42 26.98
CA LEU A 396 12.45 -9.45 26.00
C LEU A 396 11.19 -9.11 25.20
N GLY A 397 10.23 -8.42 25.82
CA GLY A 397 9.08 -7.87 25.11
C GLY A 397 9.49 -6.86 24.05
N LYS A 398 10.40 -5.93 24.37
CA LYS A 398 10.95 -4.96 23.40
C LYS A 398 11.59 -5.66 22.21
N ILE A 399 12.45 -6.65 22.47
CA ILE A 399 13.11 -7.45 21.42
C ILE A 399 12.07 -8.16 20.55
N ALA A 400 11.11 -8.85 21.17
CA ALA A 400 10.08 -9.60 20.44
C ALA A 400 9.28 -8.73 19.46
N ARG A 401 9.00 -7.48 19.83
CA ARG A 401 8.30 -6.51 18.99
C ARG A 401 9.15 -5.94 17.88
N ALA A 402 10.39 -5.59 18.19
CA ALA A 402 11.31 -5.09 17.19
C ALA A 402 11.60 -6.15 16.11
N LEU A 403 11.75 -7.42 16.52
CA LEU A 403 11.81 -8.54 15.58
C LEU A 403 10.53 -8.67 14.75
N GLN A 404 9.35 -8.46 15.35
CA GLN A 404 8.08 -8.47 14.62
C GLN A 404 8.03 -7.36 13.55
N ARG A 405 8.45 -6.13 13.87
CA ARG A 405 8.50 -5.02 12.91
C ARG A 405 9.40 -5.32 11.71
N PHE A 406 10.52 -5.99 11.93
CA PHE A 406 11.40 -6.41 10.85
C PHE A 406 10.72 -7.45 9.95
N MET A 407 10.07 -8.45 10.54
CA MET A 407 9.34 -9.49 9.81
C MET A 407 8.14 -8.93 9.04
N ASP A 408 7.44 -7.94 9.59
CA ASP A 408 6.31 -7.26 8.94
C ASP A 408 6.75 -6.54 7.64
N GLY A 409 8.03 -6.19 7.50
CA GLY A 409 8.58 -5.59 6.28
C GLY A 409 8.72 -6.54 5.08
N GLN A 410 8.67 -7.86 5.27
CA GLN A 410 8.83 -8.84 4.19
C GLN A 410 7.72 -8.80 3.16
N GLY A 411 6.50 -8.49 3.60
CA GLY A 411 5.34 -8.42 2.71
C GLY A 411 5.56 -7.44 1.55
N LEU A 412 6.38 -6.41 1.76
CA LEU A 412 6.81 -5.49 0.70
C LEU A 412 7.59 -6.21 -0.40
N PHE A 413 8.56 -7.04 -0.03
CA PHE A 413 9.40 -7.75 -1.00
C PHE A 413 8.59 -8.81 -1.75
N ASP A 414 7.68 -9.48 -1.05
CA ASP A 414 6.77 -10.46 -1.65
C ASP A 414 5.84 -9.77 -2.68
N GLU A 415 5.31 -8.60 -2.34
CA GLU A 415 4.49 -7.78 -3.25
C GLU A 415 5.27 -7.28 -4.47
N TRP A 416 6.53 -6.85 -4.31
CA TRP A 416 7.34 -6.44 -5.46
C TRP A 416 7.60 -7.60 -6.42
N VAL A 417 7.90 -8.80 -5.90
CA VAL A 417 8.08 -10.00 -6.74
C VAL A 417 6.79 -10.37 -7.46
N ARG A 418 5.64 -10.29 -6.79
CA ARG A 418 4.33 -10.54 -7.39
C ARG A 418 4.09 -9.62 -8.59
N ARG A 419 4.37 -8.32 -8.46
CA ARG A 419 4.25 -7.33 -9.55
C ARG A 419 5.21 -7.59 -10.71
N ILE A 420 6.44 -8.00 -10.41
CA ILE A 420 7.40 -8.40 -11.44
C ILE A 420 6.85 -9.57 -12.25
N GLU A 421 6.29 -10.58 -11.58
CA GLU A 421 5.67 -11.74 -12.24
C GLU A 421 4.44 -11.34 -13.08
N GLU A 422 3.63 -10.37 -12.64
CA GLU A 422 2.53 -9.81 -13.44
C GLU A 422 3.03 -9.17 -14.74
N ILE A 423 4.09 -8.36 -14.67
CA ILE A 423 4.71 -7.70 -15.83
C ILE A 423 5.26 -8.74 -16.81
N GLU A 424 6.04 -9.71 -16.32
CA GLU A 424 6.60 -10.78 -17.16
C GLU A 424 5.50 -11.62 -17.84
N ASN A 425 4.40 -11.89 -17.13
CA ASN A 425 3.27 -12.63 -17.70
C ASN A 425 2.50 -11.83 -18.77
N ALA A 426 2.41 -10.50 -18.62
CA ALA A 426 1.78 -9.62 -19.60
C ALA A 426 2.58 -9.54 -20.92
N GLU A 427 3.91 -9.64 -20.87
CA GLU A 427 4.77 -9.70 -22.06
C GLU A 427 4.63 -11.01 -22.85
N VAL A 428 4.37 -12.12 -22.17
CA VAL A 428 4.26 -13.46 -22.78
C VAL A 428 2.88 -13.71 -23.42
N ALA A 429 1.85 -12.95 -23.04
CA ALA A 429 0.52 -13.06 -23.65
C ALA A 429 0.57 -12.64 -25.13
N PRO A 430 0.04 -13.46 -26.07
CA PRO A 430 0.07 -13.10 -27.49
C PRO A 430 -0.73 -11.81 -27.70
N ARG A 431 -0.04 -10.73 -28.10
CA ARG A 431 -0.68 -9.50 -28.58
C ARG A 431 -1.72 -9.90 -29.61
N ARG A 432 -3.00 -9.84 -29.24
CA ARG A 432 -4.10 -10.02 -30.20
C ARG A 432 -4.01 -8.83 -31.14
N ILE A 433 -3.38 -9.08 -32.30
CA ILE A 433 -3.39 -8.18 -33.43
C ILE A 433 -4.86 -8.06 -33.85
N ASN A 434 -5.44 -6.88 -33.61
CA ASN A 434 -6.63 -6.43 -34.33
C ASN A 434 -6.19 -5.59 -35.53
#